data_AF-A0AAV8U4Y1-F1
#
_entry.id   AF-A0AAV8U4Y1-F1
#
_cell.length_a   1.000
_cell.length_b   1.000
_cell.length_c   1.000
_cell.angle_alpha   90.00
_cell.angle_beta   90.00
_cell.angle_gamma   90.00
#
_symmetry.space_group_name_H-M   'P 1'
#
loop_
_entity.id
_entity.type
_entity.pdbx_description
1 polymer ?
#
loop_
_entity_poly.entity_id
_entity_poly.type
_entity_poly.pdbx_seq_one_letter_code
_entity_poly.pdbx_strand_id
1 'polypeptide(L)'
;MSMGSFSFSDFPEDVQLSILSLLNPSDIAIFACTSKRFVSLCQDETSKLWFALCDRRWGSKTEINRWANGKISYKLMYKILNNWEHLIGFWRRCGHGQQNAVNPPSLIFFEWGSSFLSGSRVSPSHQGTYNVIKTPFLFMTISAEGQIVNYVDPDGQNDGDLIPVNVNFIGDMHFSVEENAYRNLDNDDVINESGPLNGVPETSEMYQFYANRMSPGTADRSFRRQRRGDEGRKRWETEHFLKIVDCSPTPSRPLQGLWKGLCDEMKMEFYLVVYDGIGISCRRVGDLSERLSSFSPVFWTSNHTLIEPPFSREEQNIYDSRIHILPSEIGDDLQWNGSFVDDVVSRIMYINSSYDLVIPGLEDTSANPWRVEGRIWLYKNGTFGFGFLRDNFIVDLKHIARNNCLLDTI
;
A
#
# COMPACT_ATOMS: atom_id res chain seq x y z
N MET A 1 12.31 47.76 -33.01
CA MET A 1 11.96 46.34 -33.12
C MET A 1 10.49 46.21 -32.79
N SER A 2 9.66 45.83 -33.76
CA SER A 2 8.25 45.55 -33.52
C SER A 2 8.15 44.36 -32.57
N MET A 3 7.65 44.56 -31.35
CA MET A 3 7.22 43.44 -30.51
C MET A 3 6.00 42.82 -31.19
N GLY A 4 6.24 41.84 -32.07
CA GLY A 4 5.17 40.99 -32.56
C GLY A 4 4.50 40.32 -31.38
N SER A 5 3.20 40.58 -31.18
CA SER A 5 2.39 39.85 -30.21
C SER A 5 2.24 38.42 -30.71
N PHE A 6 3.03 37.50 -30.16
CA PHE A 6 2.85 36.06 -30.40
C PHE A 6 1.65 35.57 -29.59
N SER A 7 0.70 34.94 -30.27
CA SER A 7 -0.43 34.23 -29.69
C SER A 7 -0.05 32.79 -29.39
N PHE A 8 -0.75 32.14 -28.45
CA PHE A 8 -0.57 30.71 -28.17
C PHE A 8 -0.74 29.83 -29.43
N SER A 9 -1.60 30.30 -30.35
CA SER A 9 -1.85 29.68 -31.65
C SER A 9 -0.66 29.67 -32.61
N ASP A 10 0.37 30.48 -32.34
CA ASP A 10 1.56 30.62 -33.17
C ASP A 10 2.64 29.60 -32.79
N PHE A 11 2.52 28.95 -31.64
CA PHE A 11 3.40 27.85 -31.28
C PHE A 11 3.13 26.61 -32.15
N PRO A 12 4.17 25.80 -32.45
CA PRO A 12 3.98 24.46 -32.99
C PRO A 12 3.05 23.58 -32.14
N GLU A 13 2.34 22.63 -32.75
CA GLU A 13 1.34 21.79 -32.06
C GLU A 13 1.94 20.99 -30.90
N ASP A 14 3.13 20.41 -31.07
CA ASP A 14 3.86 19.69 -30.02
C ASP A 14 4.19 20.57 -28.81
N VAL A 15 4.58 21.84 -29.04
CA VAL A 15 4.81 22.82 -27.97
C VAL A 15 3.49 23.18 -27.29
N GLN A 16 2.42 23.39 -28.04
CA GLN A 16 1.09 23.66 -27.47
C GLN A 16 0.63 22.49 -26.58
N LEU A 17 0.75 21.25 -27.06
CA LEU A 17 0.40 20.04 -26.31
C LEU A 17 1.25 19.90 -25.05
N SER A 18 2.56 20.16 -25.15
CA SER A 18 3.47 20.13 -24.00
C SER A 18 3.10 21.20 -22.96
N ILE A 19 2.64 22.39 -23.36
CA ILE A 19 2.17 23.40 -22.40
C ILE A 19 0.86 22.93 -21.76
N LEU A 20 -0.10 22.46 -22.57
CA LEU A 20 -1.41 22.04 -22.09
C LEU A 20 -1.35 20.82 -21.17
N SER A 21 -0.39 19.91 -21.36
CA SER A 21 -0.23 18.78 -20.47
C SER A 21 0.28 19.17 -19.07
N LEU A 22 0.57 20.45 -18.80
CA LEU A 22 0.85 20.96 -17.43
C LEU A 22 -0.44 21.24 -16.66
N LEU A 23 -1.57 21.30 -17.35
CA LEU A 23 -2.86 21.69 -16.80
C LEU A 23 -3.63 20.46 -16.32
N ASN A 24 -4.50 20.67 -15.34
CA ASN A 24 -5.44 19.65 -14.92
C ASN A 24 -6.57 19.51 -15.97
N PRO A 25 -7.26 18.35 -16.03
CA PRO A 25 -8.36 18.15 -16.97
C PRO A 25 -9.47 19.22 -16.91
N SER A 26 -9.72 19.80 -15.73
CA SER A 26 -10.67 20.90 -15.55
C SER A 26 -10.23 22.17 -16.29
N ASP A 27 -8.95 22.51 -16.19
CA ASP A 27 -8.38 23.72 -16.80
C ASP A 27 -8.28 23.55 -18.32
N ILE A 28 -8.03 22.33 -18.78
CA ILE A 28 -8.08 21.98 -20.21
C ILE A 28 -9.50 22.16 -20.76
N ALA A 29 -10.52 21.76 -20.00
CA ALA A 29 -11.92 21.98 -20.42
C ALA A 29 -12.24 23.48 -20.52
N ILE A 30 -11.79 24.28 -19.54
CA ILE A 30 -11.95 25.75 -19.58
C ILE A 30 -11.20 26.35 -20.77
N PHE A 31 -9.97 25.92 -21.02
CA PHE A 31 -9.16 26.35 -22.15
C PHE A 31 -9.83 26.03 -23.49
N ALA A 32 -10.36 24.81 -23.63
CA ALA A 32 -11.10 24.41 -24.83
C ALA A 32 -12.30 25.33 -25.11
N CYS A 33 -13.00 25.80 -24.07
CA CYS A 33 -14.14 26.72 -24.22
C CYS A 33 -13.76 28.13 -24.74
N THR A 34 -12.48 28.50 -24.75
CA THR A 34 -12.05 29.85 -25.18
C THR A 34 -12.04 30.02 -26.71
N SER A 35 -11.91 28.93 -27.48
CA SER A 35 -11.87 28.99 -28.95
C SER A 35 -12.20 27.65 -29.60
N LYS A 36 -12.93 27.67 -30.72
CA LYS A 36 -13.22 26.48 -31.54
C LYS A 36 -11.95 25.73 -31.97
N ARG A 37 -10.84 26.45 -32.23
CA ARG A 37 -9.54 25.85 -32.57
C ARG A 37 -8.95 25.06 -31.41
N PHE A 38 -9.15 25.53 -30.18
CA PHE A 38 -8.67 24.83 -28.99
C PHE A 38 -9.57 23.66 -28.61
N VAL A 39 -10.88 23.74 -28.90
CA VAL A 39 -11.76 22.55 -28.82
C VAL A 39 -11.19 21.40 -29.66
N SER A 40 -10.82 21.61 -30.92
CA SER A 40 -10.25 20.54 -31.76
C SER A 40 -8.94 19.99 -31.23
N LEU A 41 -8.12 20.83 -30.58
CA LEU A 41 -6.85 20.41 -29.97
C LEU A 41 -7.06 19.57 -28.70
N CYS A 42 -8.15 19.82 -27.97
CA CYS A 42 -8.50 19.12 -26.74
C CYS A 42 -9.47 17.95 -26.93
N GLN A 43 -9.98 17.74 -28.15
CA GLN A 43 -10.90 16.67 -28.48
C GLN A 43 -10.22 15.29 -28.48
N ASP A 44 -10.96 14.30 -27.98
CA ASP A 44 -10.49 12.92 -27.81
C ASP A 44 -10.04 12.25 -29.12
N GLU A 45 -10.61 12.67 -30.26
CA GLU A 45 -10.29 12.16 -31.60
C GLU A 45 -8.82 12.35 -31.98
N THR A 46 -8.16 13.39 -31.45
CA THR A 46 -6.75 13.65 -31.75
C THR A 46 -5.80 12.81 -30.91
N SER A 47 -6.25 12.22 -29.80
CA SER A 47 -5.54 11.35 -28.84
C SER A 47 -4.22 11.87 -28.24
N LYS A 48 -3.55 12.83 -28.88
CA LYS A 48 -2.22 13.36 -28.58
C LYS A 48 -2.16 14.13 -27.26
N LEU A 49 -3.16 14.96 -26.95
CA LEU A 49 -3.18 15.71 -25.68
C LEU A 49 -3.28 14.76 -24.48
N TRP A 50 -4.19 13.79 -24.57
CA TRP A 50 -4.36 12.79 -23.51
C TRP A 50 -3.15 11.87 -23.39
N PHE A 51 -2.49 11.52 -24.52
CA PHE A 51 -1.20 10.85 -24.49
C PHE A 51 -0.15 11.70 -23.76
N ALA A 52 0.02 12.97 -24.11
CA ALA A 52 0.99 13.86 -23.48
C ALA A 52 0.73 14.04 -21.97
N LEU A 53 -0.54 14.08 -21.55
CA LEU A 53 -0.94 14.07 -20.15
C LEU A 53 -0.51 12.78 -19.43
N CYS A 54 -0.78 11.63 -20.05
CA CYS A 54 -0.40 10.33 -19.49
C CYS A 54 1.12 10.17 -19.41
N ASP A 55 1.83 10.48 -20.48
CA ASP A 55 3.29 10.36 -20.59
C ASP A 55 4.01 11.27 -19.60
N ARG A 56 3.55 12.52 -19.45
CA ARG A 56 4.12 13.44 -18.47
C ARG A 56 3.98 12.93 -17.03
N ARG A 57 2.84 12.33 -16.68
CA ARG A 57 2.54 11.96 -15.28
C ARG A 57 3.03 10.55 -14.91
N TRP A 58 3.01 9.62 -15.88
CA TRP A 58 3.32 8.21 -15.65
C TRP A 58 4.32 7.62 -16.66
N GLY A 59 4.75 8.32 -17.70
CA GLY A 59 5.70 7.79 -18.71
C GLY A 59 7.06 7.38 -18.14
N SER A 60 7.49 7.98 -17.02
CA SER A 60 8.68 7.54 -16.28
C SER A 60 8.43 6.37 -15.32
N LYS A 61 7.16 5.98 -15.12
CA LYS A 61 6.72 4.95 -14.16
C LYS A 61 6.19 3.70 -14.87
N THR A 62 5.62 3.84 -16.06
CA THR A 62 4.99 2.76 -16.83
C THR A 62 5.04 3.07 -18.34
N GLU A 63 4.93 2.05 -19.19
CA GLU A 63 4.99 2.19 -20.64
C GLU A 63 3.58 2.46 -21.22
N ILE A 64 3.22 3.74 -21.35
CA ILE A 64 1.89 4.21 -21.79
C ILE A 64 1.37 3.49 -23.04
N ASN A 65 2.25 3.22 -24.02
CA ASN A 65 1.87 2.58 -25.28
C ASN A 65 1.59 1.08 -25.19
N ARG A 66 2.00 0.41 -24.11
CA ARG A 66 1.77 -1.03 -23.92
C ARG A 66 0.44 -1.34 -23.22
N TRP A 67 -0.16 -0.36 -22.56
CA TRP A 67 -1.46 -0.54 -21.92
C TRP A 67 -2.54 -0.89 -22.94
N ALA A 68 -3.30 -1.96 -22.67
CA ALA A 68 -4.36 -2.49 -23.53
C ALA A 68 -3.95 -2.68 -25.01
N ASN A 69 -2.67 -2.96 -25.28
CA ASN A 69 -2.11 -3.07 -26.63
C ASN A 69 -2.37 -1.84 -27.52
N GLY A 70 -2.49 -0.65 -26.92
CA GLY A 70 -2.74 0.60 -27.63
C GLY A 70 -4.15 0.73 -28.22
N LYS A 71 -5.10 -0.13 -27.84
CA LYS A 71 -6.46 -0.16 -28.42
C LYS A 71 -7.48 0.74 -27.71
N ILE A 72 -7.11 1.29 -26.55
CA ILE A 72 -8.00 2.14 -25.74
C ILE A 72 -7.67 3.61 -25.93
N SER A 73 -8.66 4.49 -25.69
CA SER A 73 -8.40 5.93 -25.70
C SER A 73 -7.50 6.34 -24.53
N TYR A 74 -6.55 7.24 -24.78
CA TYR A 74 -5.68 7.76 -23.72
C TYR A 74 -6.44 8.53 -22.63
N LYS A 75 -7.66 9.03 -22.92
CA LYS A 75 -8.52 9.63 -21.91
C LYS A 75 -9.06 8.61 -20.92
N LEU A 76 -9.52 7.45 -21.41
CA LEU A 76 -9.93 6.36 -20.54
C LEU A 76 -8.74 5.90 -19.69
N MET A 77 -7.57 5.75 -20.33
CA MET A 77 -6.33 5.39 -19.66
C MET A 77 -5.97 6.42 -18.57
N TYR A 78 -6.01 7.73 -18.86
CA TYR A 78 -5.74 8.79 -17.89
C TYR A 78 -6.66 8.65 -16.67
N LYS A 79 -7.96 8.42 -16.88
CA LYS A 79 -8.93 8.25 -15.79
C LYS A 79 -8.59 7.04 -14.92
N ILE A 80 -8.24 5.91 -15.53
CA ILE A 80 -7.90 4.67 -14.81
C ILE A 80 -6.59 4.86 -14.04
N LEU A 81 -5.52 5.32 -14.69
CA LEU A 81 -4.22 5.54 -14.06
C LEU A 81 -4.27 6.59 -12.95
N ASN A 82 -5.06 7.65 -13.12
CA ASN A 82 -5.28 8.64 -12.07
C ASN A 82 -5.91 8.02 -10.83
N ASN A 83 -6.92 7.15 -11.00
CA ASN A 83 -7.54 6.46 -9.86
C ASN A 83 -6.55 5.48 -9.20
N TRP A 84 -5.74 4.79 -10.01
CA TRP A 84 -4.76 3.81 -9.52
C TRP A 84 -3.51 4.42 -8.91
N GLU A 85 -3.19 5.69 -9.20
CA GLU A 85 -2.07 6.38 -8.55
C GLU A 85 -2.22 6.41 -7.02
N HIS A 86 -3.45 6.44 -6.52
CA HIS A 86 -3.72 6.37 -5.09
C HIS A 86 -3.34 5.01 -4.48
N LEU A 87 -3.22 3.94 -5.26
CA LEU A 87 -2.76 2.63 -4.77
C LEU A 87 -1.26 2.56 -4.51
N ILE A 88 -0.44 3.38 -5.17
CA ILE A 88 1.01 3.24 -5.08
C ILE A 88 1.52 3.44 -3.65
N GLY A 89 2.43 2.56 -3.22
CA GLY A 89 3.01 2.57 -1.88
C GLY A 89 2.50 1.44 -0.99
N PHE A 90 2.56 1.67 0.33
CA PHE A 90 2.32 0.63 1.33
C PHE A 90 0.88 0.60 1.83
N TRP A 91 0.38 -0.62 2.05
CA TRP A 91 -0.95 -0.90 2.56
C TRP A 91 -0.86 -1.98 3.62
N ARG A 92 -1.74 -1.91 4.61
CA ARG A 92 -1.87 -2.92 5.65
C ARG A 92 -3.22 -3.62 5.58
N ARG A 93 -3.23 -4.94 5.73
CA ARG A 93 -4.46 -5.72 5.88
C ARG A 93 -5.19 -5.33 7.17
N CYS A 94 -6.51 -5.30 7.11
CA CYS A 94 -7.40 -5.06 8.24
C CYS A 94 -8.43 -6.18 8.34
N GLY A 95 -8.75 -6.60 9.57
CA GLY A 95 -9.68 -7.69 9.85
C GLY A 95 -9.02 -8.88 10.54
N HIS A 96 -9.84 -9.65 11.28
CA HIS A 96 -9.38 -10.82 12.02
C HIS A 96 -9.41 -12.05 11.11
N GLY A 97 -8.24 -12.64 10.80
CA GLY A 97 -8.19 -13.94 10.15
C GLY A 97 -8.73 -15.03 11.08
N GLN A 98 -9.49 -15.99 10.55
CA GLN A 98 -9.90 -17.16 11.33
C GLN A 98 -8.67 -17.96 11.81
N GLN A 99 -8.83 -18.56 12.99
CA GLN A 99 -7.81 -18.99 13.94
C GLN A 99 -6.77 -20.04 13.47
N ASN A 100 -6.83 -20.54 12.23
CA ASN A 100 -6.15 -21.79 11.85
C ASN A 100 -5.34 -21.74 10.53
N ALA A 101 -5.06 -20.56 9.97
CA ALA A 101 -4.19 -20.43 8.79
C ALA A 101 -2.94 -19.63 9.12
N VAL A 102 -1.81 -19.99 8.48
CA VAL A 102 -0.63 -19.11 8.39
C VAL A 102 -1.13 -17.78 7.83
N ASN A 103 -1.20 -16.76 8.68
CA ASN A 103 -1.75 -15.47 8.27
C ASN A 103 -0.83 -14.90 7.18
N PRO A 104 -1.38 -14.54 6.01
CA PRO A 104 -0.57 -13.93 4.97
C PRO A 104 -0.05 -12.57 5.43
N PRO A 105 1.13 -12.15 4.94
CA PRO A 105 1.77 -10.88 5.25
C PRO A 105 0.77 -9.74 5.32
N SER A 106 0.70 -9.12 6.49
CA SER A 106 -0.19 -7.99 6.72
C SER A 106 0.24 -6.73 5.95
N LEU A 107 1.42 -6.71 5.31
CA LEU A 107 1.96 -5.58 4.57
C LEU A 107 1.98 -5.87 3.06
N ILE A 108 1.41 -4.96 2.29
CA ILE A 108 1.38 -4.98 0.82
C ILE A 108 2.07 -3.73 0.29
N PHE A 109 2.79 -3.89 -0.80
CA PHE A 109 3.42 -2.81 -1.54
C PHE A 109 2.92 -2.82 -2.99
N PHE A 110 2.45 -1.66 -3.46
CA PHE A 110 2.01 -1.46 -4.83
C PHE A 110 2.97 -0.60 -5.62
N GLU A 111 3.22 -1.01 -6.85
CA GLU A 111 4.06 -0.31 -7.80
C GLU A 111 3.52 -0.43 -9.23
N TRP A 112 4.07 0.42 -10.10
CA TRP A 112 3.83 0.36 -11.53
C TRP A 112 4.70 -0.72 -12.17
N GLY A 113 4.08 -1.57 -12.98
CA GLY A 113 4.77 -2.39 -13.98
C GLY A 113 4.79 -1.69 -15.34
N SER A 114 5.27 -2.39 -16.37
CA SER A 114 5.34 -1.85 -17.74
C SER A 114 3.96 -1.52 -18.32
N SER A 115 2.93 -2.31 -18.02
CA SER A 115 1.56 -2.14 -18.54
C SER A 115 0.50 -2.71 -17.60
N PHE A 116 0.81 -2.67 -16.31
CA PHE A 116 -0.01 -3.19 -15.24
C PHE A 116 0.37 -2.50 -13.92
N LEU A 117 -0.46 -2.69 -12.91
CA LEU A 117 -0.15 -2.34 -11.52
C LEU A 117 -0.03 -3.64 -10.72
N SER A 118 1.04 -3.76 -9.95
CA SER A 118 1.34 -4.94 -9.15
C SER A 118 1.28 -4.61 -7.68
N GLY A 119 0.51 -5.38 -6.93
CA GLY A 119 0.55 -5.47 -5.49
C GLY A 119 1.32 -6.72 -5.08
N SER A 120 2.28 -6.56 -4.18
CA SER A 120 3.05 -7.66 -3.61
C SER A 120 3.00 -7.65 -2.10
N ARG A 121 2.90 -8.83 -1.50
CA ARG A 121 3.12 -9.05 -0.07
C ARG A 121 4.59 -8.83 0.25
N VAL A 122 4.84 -8.18 1.37
CA VAL A 122 6.17 -7.81 1.83
C VAL A 122 6.42 -8.53 3.15
N SER A 123 7.41 -9.42 3.17
CA SER A 123 7.77 -10.22 4.35
C SER A 123 9.28 -10.24 4.59
N PRO A 124 9.73 -10.53 5.82
CA PRO A 124 11.13 -10.87 6.08
C PRO A 124 11.59 -12.09 5.28
N SER A 125 12.86 -12.11 4.86
CA SER A 125 13.42 -13.27 4.15
C SER A 125 13.94 -14.37 5.06
N HIS A 126 14.92 -14.04 5.89
CA HIS A 126 15.66 -14.96 6.76
C HIS A 126 16.03 -14.26 8.06
N GLN A 127 16.15 -15.05 9.12
CA GLN A 127 16.59 -14.58 10.42
C GLN A 127 18.02 -14.02 10.32
N GLY A 128 18.24 -12.86 10.95
CA GLY A 128 19.54 -12.19 11.03
C GLY A 128 19.90 -11.37 9.80
N THR A 129 18.95 -11.01 8.93
CA THR A 129 19.21 -10.11 7.79
C THR A 129 18.15 -9.00 7.68
N TYR A 130 18.48 -7.89 7.03
CA TYR A 130 17.50 -6.83 6.69
C TYR A 130 16.77 -7.09 5.36
N ASN A 131 16.93 -8.28 4.79
CA ASN A 131 16.42 -8.61 3.47
C ASN A 131 14.90 -8.83 3.50
N VAL A 132 14.24 -8.37 2.44
CA VAL A 132 12.79 -8.36 2.28
C VAL A 132 12.43 -9.24 1.09
N ILE A 133 11.49 -10.16 1.28
CA ILE A 133 10.89 -10.92 0.19
C ILE A 133 9.66 -10.17 -0.31
N LYS A 134 9.56 -10.10 -1.63
CA LYS A 134 8.41 -9.57 -2.32
C LYS A 134 7.69 -10.71 -3.04
N THR A 135 6.49 -11.03 -2.59
CA THR A 135 5.68 -12.11 -3.15
C THR A 135 4.48 -11.49 -3.88
N PRO A 136 4.29 -11.75 -5.19
CA PRO A 136 3.13 -11.25 -5.92
C PRO A 136 1.81 -11.59 -5.22
N PHE A 137 0.87 -10.66 -5.23
CA PHE A 137 -0.44 -10.83 -4.60
C PHE A 137 -1.56 -10.44 -5.55
N LEU A 138 -1.51 -9.22 -6.10
CA LEU A 138 -2.57 -8.65 -6.92
C LEU A 138 -1.97 -8.09 -8.20
N PHE A 139 -2.57 -8.42 -9.32
CA PHE A 139 -2.23 -7.88 -10.61
C PHE A 139 -3.45 -7.15 -11.17
N MET A 140 -3.29 -5.90 -11.59
CA MET A 140 -4.34 -5.08 -12.17
C MET A 140 -3.90 -4.58 -13.55
N THR A 141 -4.71 -4.82 -14.58
CA THR A 141 -4.42 -4.38 -15.95
C THR A 141 -5.70 -3.95 -16.68
N ILE A 142 -5.54 -3.47 -17.91
CA ILE A 142 -6.65 -3.05 -18.78
C ILE A 142 -6.67 -3.99 -19.99
N SER A 143 -7.82 -4.61 -20.25
CA SER A 143 -8.03 -5.47 -21.42
C SER A 143 -8.02 -4.66 -22.72
N ALA A 144 -7.90 -5.35 -23.86
CA ALA A 144 -7.98 -4.74 -25.18
C ALA A 144 -9.31 -4.00 -25.43
N GLU A 145 -10.37 -4.42 -24.74
CA GLU A 145 -11.74 -3.85 -24.77
C GLU A 145 -11.90 -2.67 -23.80
N GLY A 146 -10.84 -2.28 -23.09
CA GLY A 146 -10.88 -1.20 -22.11
C GLY A 146 -11.49 -1.57 -20.77
N GLN A 147 -11.65 -2.87 -20.49
CA GLN A 147 -12.15 -3.36 -19.19
C GLN A 147 -11.02 -3.50 -18.19
N ILE A 148 -11.29 -3.18 -16.93
CA ILE A 148 -10.35 -3.43 -15.84
C ILE A 148 -10.37 -4.92 -15.52
N VAL A 149 -9.20 -5.53 -15.45
CA VAL A 149 -9.04 -6.96 -15.15
C VAL A 149 -8.07 -7.10 -13.99
N ASN A 150 -8.48 -7.83 -12.95
CA ASN A 150 -7.67 -8.04 -11.77
C ASN A 150 -7.56 -9.53 -11.43
N TYR A 151 -6.37 -9.93 -11.01
CA TYR A 151 -6.07 -11.31 -10.65
C TYR A 151 -5.32 -11.35 -9.32
N VAL A 152 -5.67 -12.32 -8.48
CA VAL A 152 -4.91 -12.63 -7.27
C VAL A 152 -4.16 -13.93 -7.46
N ASP A 153 -2.91 -13.91 -7.02
CA ASP A 153 -2.12 -15.11 -6.78
C ASP A 153 -2.18 -15.43 -5.27
N PRO A 154 -2.99 -16.44 -4.85
CA PRO A 154 -3.13 -16.77 -3.44
C PRO A 154 -1.83 -17.27 -2.83
N ASP A 155 -1.02 -18.02 -3.60
CA ASP A 155 0.18 -18.72 -3.12
C ASP A 155 1.48 -17.98 -3.47
N GLY A 156 1.41 -16.96 -4.33
CA GLY A 156 2.58 -16.19 -4.76
C GLY A 156 3.56 -17.00 -5.61
N GLN A 157 3.12 -18.15 -6.11
CA GLN A 157 3.86 -19.01 -7.02
C GLN A 157 3.38 -18.65 -8.42
N ASN A 158 4.23 -17.98 -9.21
CA ASN A 158 3.95 -17.51 -10.57
C ASN A 158 3.48 -18.59 -11.59
N ASP A 159 3.21 -19.82 -11.14
CA ASP A 159 2.69 -20.97 -11.89
C ASP A 159 1.26 -21.41 -11.43
N GLY A 160 0.64 -20.70 -10.49
CA GLY A 160 -0.69 -21.03 -9.94
C GLY A 160 -1.89 -20.51 -10.76
N ASP A 161 -3.06 -21.14 -10.56
CA ASP A 161 -4.34 -20.70 -11.14
C ASP A 161 -4.72 -19.29 -10.62
N LEU A 162 -4.46 -18.26 -11.43
CA LEU A 162 -4.84 -16.88 -11.12
C LEU A 162 -6.35 -16.74 -10.90
N ILE A 163 -6.73 -16.25 -9.72
CA ILE A 163 -8.13 -16.06 -9.35
C ILE A 163 -8.59 -14.67 -9.79
N PRO A 164 -9.60 -14.54 -10.66
CA PRO A 164 -10.14 -13.24 -11.01
C PRO A 164 -10.86 -12.61 -9.82
N VAL A 165 -10.54 -11.34 -9.53
CA VAL A 165 -11.08 -10.62 -8.36
C VAL A 165 -11.65 -9.25 -8.73
N ASN A 166 -12.53 -8.76 -7.87
CA ASN A 166 -12.98 -7.38 -7.85
C ASN A 166 -12.18 -6.61 -6.80
N VAL A 167 -11.75 -5.41 -7.18
CA VAL A 167 -11.08 -4.46 -6.28
C VAL A 167 -12.02 -3.28 -6.10
N ASN A 168 -12.58 -3.16 -4.90
CA ASN A 168 -13.54 -2.11 -4.57
C ASN A 168 -12.85 -1.03 -3.72
N PHE A 169 -12.90 0.21 -4.18
CA PHE A 169 -12.31 1.36 -3.50
C PHE A 169 -13.33 2.02 -2.57
N ILE A 170 -12.95 2.24 -1.31
CA ILE A 170 -13.73 2.95 -0.29
C ILE A 170 -12.97 4.25 0.02
N GLY A 171 -13.16 5.24 -0.84
CA GLY A 171 -12.30 6.43 -0.89
C GLY A 171 -10.86 6.10 -1.30
N ASP A 172 -9.91 6.97 -0.93
CA ASP A 172 -8.50 6.86 -1.38
C ASP A 172 -7.61 6.07 -0.42
N MET A 173 -8.18 5.66 0.71
CA MET A 173 -7.45 5.16 1.89
C MET A 173 -7.80 3.74 2.27
N HIS A 174 -8.80 3.16 1.61
CA HIS A 174 -9.31 1.82 1.89
C HIS A 174 -9.71 1.16 0.57
N PHE A 175 -9.28 -0.08 0.37
CA PHE A 175 -9.85 -0.95 -0.65
C PHE A 175 -10.16 -2.33 -0.08
N SER A 176 -11.04 -3.06 -0.77
CA SER A 176 -11.31 -4.47 -0.52
C SER A 176 -11.11 -5.31 -1.77
N VAL A 177 -10.68 -6.55 -1.58
CA VAL A 177 -10.53 -7.53 -2.65
C VAL A 177 -11.49 -8.69 -2.39
N GLU A 178 -12.27 -9.05 -3.39
CA GLU A 178 -13.24 -10.15 -3.34
C GLU A 178 -13.20 -10.98 -4.61
N GLU A 179 -13.46 -12.28 -4.50
CA GLU A 179 -13.50 -13.19 -5.65
C GLU A 179 -14.70 -12.89 -6.58
N ASN A 180 -14.46 -12.96 -7.89
CA ASN A 180 -15.52 -12.77 -8.88
C ASN A 180 -16.48 -13.96 -8.90
N ALA A 181 -17.69 -13.76 -8.36
CA ALA A 181 -18.74 -14.79 -8.28
C ALA A 181 -19.28 -15.28 -9.64
N TYR A 182 -18.93 -14.62 -10.75
CA TYR A 182 -19.52 -14.87 -12.07
C TYR A 182 -19.04 -16.15 -12.77
N ARG A 183 -18.01 -16.85 -12.27
CA ARG A 183 -17.48 -18.07 -12.91
C ARG A 183 -18.19 -19.38 -12.54
N ASN A 184 -19.19 -19.36 -11.65
CA ASN A 184 -19.90 -20.59 -11.23
C ASN A 184 -21.26 -20.81 -11.91
N LEU A 185 -21.59 -20.07 -12.98
CA LEU A 185 -22.82 -20.31 -13.76
C LEU A 185 -22.60 -21.02 -15.09
N ASP A 186 -21.35 -21.13 -15.58
CA ASP A 186 -21.05 -21.82 -16.84
C ASP A 186 -20.35 -23.14 -16.58
N ASN A 187 -21.13 -24.16 -16.22
CA ASN A 187 -20.86 -25.58 -16.50
C ASN A 187 -22.05 -26.44 -16.04
N ASP A 188 -23.22 -26.18 -16.61
CA ASP A 188 -24.24 -27.19 -16.92
C ASP A 188 -25.43 -26.45 -17.57
N ASP A 189 -25.33 -26.24 -18.88
CA ASP A 189 -26.39 -26.59 -19.83
C ASP A 189 -26.03 -26.06 -21.22
N VAL A 190 -25.51 -26.97 -22.05
CA VAL A 190 -25.48 -26.83 -23.50
C VAL A 190 -26.90 -26.95 -24.01
N ILE A 191 -27.56 -25.85 -24.37
CA ILE A 191 -28.54 -25.83 -25.46
C ILE A 191 -28.38 -24.55 -26.29
N ASN A 192 -28.09 -24.75 -27.57
CA ASN A 192 -28.10 -23.77 -28.65
C ASN A 192 -29.35 -22.88 -28.64
N GLU A 193 -29.22 -21.59 -28.92
CA GLU A 193 -29.69 -21.02 -30.19
C GLU A 193 -29.21 -19.56 -30.40
N SER A 194 -29.04 -19.27 -31.69
CA SER A 194 -28.58 -18.07 -32.40
C SER A 194 -29.21 -16.70 -32.08
N GLY A 195 -28.40 -15.64 -32.22
CA GLY A 195 -28.84 -14.32 -32.77
C GLY A 195 -28.86 -13.11 -31.81
N PRO A 196 -28.79 -11.86 -32.31
CA PRO A 196 -27.85 -10.85 -31.76
C PRO A 196 -28.47 -9.57 -31.13
N LEU A 197 -27.62 -8.87 -30.35
CA LEU A 197 -27.49 -7.41 -30.15
C LEU A 197 -28.60 -6.59 -29.43
N ASN A 198 -28.16 -5.86 -28.38
CA ASN A 198 -28.67 -4.59 -27.82
C ASN A 198 -30.12 -4.48 -27.30
N GLY A 199 -30.27 -4.10 -26.01
CA GLY A 199 -31.43 -3.34 -25.51
C GLY A 199 -31.79 -3.58 -24.04
N VAL A 200 -31.70 -2.51 -23.23
CA VAL A 200 -32.48 -2.13 -22.01
C VAL A 200 -33.12 -3.25 -21.14
N PRO A 201 -32.98 -3.22 -19.80
CA PRO A 201 -33.63 -4.21 -18.93
C PRO A 201 -35.15 -4.02 -18.96
N GLU A 202 -35.88 -4.96 -19.56
CA GLU A 202 -37.34 -5.00 -19.51
C GLU A 202 -37.82 -5.44 -18.11
N THR A 203 -38.87 -4.76 -17.66
CA THR A 203 -39.52 -4.80 -16.34
C THR A 203 -40.14 -6.15 -15.94
N SER A 204 -39.80 -7.25 -16.61
CA SER A 204 -40.38 -8.58 -16.37
C SER A 204 -39.82 -9.26 -15.11
N GLU A 205 -38.51 -9.12 -14.86
CA GLU A 205 -37.85 -9.76 -13.70
C GLU A 205 -38.35 -9.23 -12.35
N MET A 206 -38.70 -7.94 -12.30
CA MET A 206 -39.22 -7.31 -11.08
C MET A 206 -40.61 -7.88 -10.73
N TYR A 207 -41.48 -8.13 -11.71
CA TYR A 207 -42.80 -8.73 -11.46
C TYR A 207 -42.70 -10.22 -11.04
N GLN A 208 -41.75 -10.97 -11.60
CA GLN A 208 -41.48 -12.36 -11.19
C GLN A 208 -41.02 -12.45 -9.73
N PHE A 209 -40.19 -11.49 -9.29
CA PHE A 209 -39.69 -11.42 -7.92
C PHE A 209 -40.80 -11.15 -6.88
N TYR A 210 -41.81 -10.35 -7.23
CA TYR A 210 -42.95 -10.09 -6.34
C TYR A 210 -44.03 -11.18 -6.40
N ALA A 211 -44.21 -11.86 -7.54
CA ALA A 211 -45.19 -12.94 -7.69
C ALA A 211 -44.87 -14.16 -6.80
N ASN A 212 -43.58 -14.44 -6.57
CA ASN A 212 -43.14 -15.62 -5.81
C ASN A 212 -43.19 -15.46 -4.28
N ARG A 213 -43.64 -14.31 -3.75
CA ARG A 213 -43.79 -14.09 -2.30
C ARG A 213 -45.16 -14.43 -1.72
N MET A 214 -46.16 -14.77 -2.55
CA MET A 214 -47.50 -15.10 -2.07
C MET A 214 -47.89 -16.56 -2.35
N SER A 215 -47.15 -17.50 -1.77
CA SER A 215 -47.64 -18.87 -1.61
C SER A 215 -47.10 -19.51 -0.32
N PRO A 216 -47.96 -19.74 0.70
CA PRO A 216 -47.55 -20.40 1.92
C PRO A 216 -47.57 -21.92 1.71
N GLY A 217 -46.39 -22.53 1.78
CA GLY A 217 -46.28 -23.96 2.12
C GLY A 217 -45.78 -24.89 1.03
N THR A 218 -44.54 -24.73 0.55
CA THR A 218 -43.73 -25.88 0.04
C THR A 218 -42.22 -25.59 -0.11
N ALA A 219 -41.64 -24.61 0.59
CA ALA A 219 -40.26 -24.17 0.35
C ALA A 219 -39.17 -24.82 1.25
N ASP A 220 -39.53 -25.70 2.19
CA ASP A 220 -38.59 -26.09 3.26
C ASP A 220 -37.67 -27.29 2.87
N ARG A 221 -37.90 -27.94 1.72
CA ARG A 221 -37.05 -29.06 1.24
C ARG A 221 -35.97 -28.65 0.24
N SER A 222 -36.17 -27.57 -0.53
CA SER A 222 -35.18 -27.09 -1.52
C SER A 222 -34.05 -26.28 -0.89
N PHE A 223 -34.34 -25.45 0.13
CA PHE A 223 -33.32 -24.68 0.87
C PHE A 223 -32.29 -25.57 1.60
N ARG A 224 -32.71 -26.76 2.08
CA ARG A 224 -31.80 -27.69 2.77
C ARG A 224 -30.89 -28.47 1.83
N ARG A 225 -31.26 -28.64 0.55
CA ARG A 225 -30.38 -29.28 -0.45
C ARG A 225 -29.34 -28.33 -1.01
N GLN A 226 -29.65 -27.03 -1.12
CA GLN A 226 -28.68 -26.03 -1.58
C GLN A 226 -27.57 -25.78 -0.53
N ARG A 227 -27.90 -25.86 0.77
CA ARG A 227 -26.87 -25.80 1.83
C ARG A 227 -25.91 -27.00 1.88
N ARG A 228 -26.31 -28.17 1.36
CA ARG A 228 -25.43 -29.36 1.33
C ARG A 228 -24.53 -29.42 0.08
N GLY A 229 -24.74 -28.55 -0.91
CA GLY A 229 -23.88 -28.41 -2.09
C GLY A 229 -22.78 -27.35 -1.93
N ASP A 230 -22.96 -26.39 -1.01
CA ASP A 230 -22.03 -25.28 -0.75
C ASP A 230 -20.99 -25.57 0.35
N GLU A 231 -21.01 -26.73 0.98
CA GLU A 231 -20.07 -27.11 2.05
C GLU A 231 -18.69 -27.59 1.51
N GLY A 232 -18.44 -27.49 0.21
CA GLY A 232 -17.24 -28.05 -0.46
C GLY A 232 -16.26 -27.05 -1.09
N ARG A 233 -16.61 -25.76 -1.23
CA ARG A 233 -15.68 -24.74 -1.73
C ARG A 233 -15.60 -23.60 -0.72
N LYS A 234 -14.46 -23.52 -0.02
CA LYS A 234 -14.11 -22.36 0.82
C LYS A 234 -14.16 -21.11 -0.05
N ARG A 235 -15.26 -20.36 0.02
CA ARG A 235 -15.38 -19.04 -0.58
C ARG A 235 -14.26 -18.17 -0.01
N TRP A 236 -13.46 -17.55 -0.88
CA TRP A 236 -12.39 -16.67 -0.45
C TRP A 236 -13.01 -15.47 0.31
N GLU A 237 -12.61 -15.25 1.56
CA GLU A 237 -13.15 -14.18 2.40
C GLU A 237 -12.64 -12.82 1.90
N THR A 238 -13.53 -11.81 1.85
CA THR A 238 -13.19 -10.46 1.43
C THR A 238 -12.06 -9.89 2.30
N GLU A 239 -10.96 -9.48 1.66
CA GLU A 239 -9.81 -8.91 2.35
C GLU A 239 -9.86 -7.37 2.27
N HIS A 240 -9.68 -6.70 3.40
CA HIS A 240 -9.68 -5.23 3.48
C HIS A 240 -8.28 -4.69 3.73
N PHE A 241 -7.95 -3.56 3.11
CA PHE A 241 -6.63 -2.95 3.20
C PHE A 241 -6.71 -1.44 3.43
N LEU A 242 -5.89 -0.93 4.35
CA LEU A 242 -5.77 0.49 4.64
C LEU A 242 -4.42 1.03 4.20
N LYS A 243 -4.42 2.22 3.60
CA LYS A 243 -3.20 2.87 3.12
C LYS A 243 -2.32 3.33 4.28
N ILE A 244 -1.02 3.14 4.15
CA ILE A 244 0.00 3.77 5.00
C ILE A 244 0.47 5.02 4.28
N VAL A 245 -0.16 6.17 4.57
CA VAL A 245 0.13 7.46 3.90
C VAL A 245 1.51 7.98 4.27
N ASP A 246 1.81 7.98 5.56
CA ASP A 246 3.02 8.55 6.12
C ASP A 246 4.14 7.50 6.18
N CYS A 247 4.51 6.94 5.02
CA CYS A 247 5.47 5.83 4.94
C CYS A 247 6.95 6.26 4.96
N SER A 248 7.24 7.56 4.82
CA SER A 248 8.60 8.11 4.77
C SER A 248 8.79 9.28 5.73
N PRO A 249 10.00 9.50 6.27
CA PRO A 249 10.31 10.66 7.10
C PRO A 249 10.21 11.98 6.37
N THR A 250 9.96 13.04 7.13
CA THR A 250 10.04 14.43 6.65
C THR A 250 10.96 15.25 7.55
N PRO A 251 11.49 16.39 7.09
CA PRO A 251 12.34 17.25 7.94
C PRO A 251 11.67 17.66 9.26
N SER A 252 10.35 17.89 9.25
CA SER A 252 9.55 18.21 10.44
C SER A 252 9.20 17.00 11.31
N ARG A 253 9.20 15.79 10.74
CA ARG A 253 8.83 14.54 11.40
C ARG A 253 9.86 13.46 11.04
N PRO A 254 11.07 13.53 11.58
CA PRO A 254 12.20 12.69 11.15
C PRO A 254 12.04 11.21 11.49
N LEU A 255 11.20 10.87 12.48
CA LEU A 255 10.94 9.49 12.86
C LEU A 255 9.75 8.88 12.10
N GLN A 256 8.92 9.70 11.45
CA GLN A 256 7.68 9.25 10.83
C GLN A 256 7.99 8.30 9.69
N GLY A 257 7.28 7.17 9.59
CA GLY A 257 7.51 6.28 8.46
C GLY A 257 7.32 4.81 8.77
N LEU A 258 7.50 4.02 7.72
CA LEU A 258 7.62 2.58 7.81
C LEU A 258 9.11 2.20 7.78
N TRP A 259 9.50 1.39 8.75
CA TRP A 259 10.88 1.02 9.04
C TRP A 259 11.00 -0.49 9.16
N LYS A 260 12.23 -1.00 9.07
CA LYS A 260 12.57 -2.40 9.36
C LYS A 260 13.69 -2.47 10.39
N GLY A 261 13.57 -3.40 11.34
CA GLY A 261 14.48 -3.56 12.47
C GLY A 261 14.70 -5.02 12.81
N LEU A 262 15.86 -5.34 13.39
CA LEU A 262 16.14 -6.66 13.96
C LEU A 262 15.83 -6.63 15.46
N CYS A 263 14.97 -7.54 15.92
CA CYS A 263 14.76 -7.72 17.35
C CYS A 263 15.85 -8.60 17.98
N ASP A 264 15.82 -8.74 19.30
CA ASP A 264 16.73 -9.56 20.12
C ASP A 264 16.91 -11.01 19.61
N GLU A 265 15.84 -11.61 19.10
CA GLU A 265 15.87 -12.94 18.48
C GLU A 265 16.47 -12.95 17.05
N MET A 266 17.10 -11.86 16.59
CA MET A 266 17.55 -11.67 15.21
C MET A 266 16.40 -11.78 14.18
N LYS A 267 15.15 -11.64 14.60
CA LYS A 267 14.00 -11.64 13.69
C LYS A 267 13.79 -10.23 13.14
N MET A 268 13.70 -10.11 11.82
CA MET A 268 13.35 -8.84 11.20
C MET A 268 11.85 -8.59 11.33
N GLU A 269 11.50 -7.38 11.77
CA GLU A 269 10.12 -6.91 11.89
C GLU A 269 9.96 -5.55 11.22
N PHE A 270 8.73 -5.22 10.81
CA PHE A 270 8.41 -3.88 10.33
C PHE A 270 7.82 -3.02 11.44
N TYR A 271 8.20 -1.75 11.46
CA TYR A 271 7.82 -0.78 12.48
C TYR A 271 7.20 0.43 11.79
N LEU A 272 6.00 0.81 12.22
CA LEU A 272 5.34 2.02 11.75
C LEU A 272 5.33 3.05 12.85
N VAL A 273 5.96 4.19 12.58
CA VAL A 273 6.02 5.34 13.48
C VAL A 273 5.09 6.44 12.96
N VAL A 274 4.16 6.86 13.81
CA VAL A 274 3.15 7.86 13.48
C VAL A 274 3.25 9.02 14.47
N TYR A 275 3.13 10.23 13.94
CA TYR A 275 3.00 11.46 14.71
C TYR A 275 1.50 11.77 14.77
N ASP A 276 0.92 11.63 15.96
CA ASP A 276 -0.45 12.07 16.21
C ASP A 276 -0.44 13.40 16.99
N GLY A 277 -1.63 13.97 17.21
CA GLY A 277 -1.75 15.24 17.94
C GLY A 277 -1.37 15.15 19.43
N ILE A 278 -1.13 13.93 19.94
CA ILE A 278 -0.85 13.65 21.35
C ILE A 278 0.64 13.31 21.53
N GLY A 279 1.32 12.83 20.50
CA GLY A 279 2.70 12.42 20.56
C GLY A 279 3.19 11.61 19.35
N ILE A 280 4.23 10.81 19.60
CA ILE A 280 4.79 9.86 18.64
C ILE A 280 4.51 8.46 19.15
N SER A 281 3.96 7.60 18.31
CA SER A 281 3.75 6.18 18.61
C SER A 281 4.45 5.31 17.57
N CYS A 282 5.06 4.23 18.02
CA CYS A 282 5.63 3.19 17.17
C CYS A 282 4.92 1.88 17.42
N ARG A 283 4.57 1.16 16.36
CA ARG A 283 3.93 -0.16 16.44
C ARG A 283 4.52 -1.12 15.42
N ARG A 284 4.48 -2.42 15.71
CA ARG A 284 4.88 -3.46 14.76
C ARG A 284 3.80 -3.63 13.68
N VAL A 285 4.23 -3.89 12.45
CA VAL A 285 3.39 -4.14 11.27
C VAL A 285 3.97 -5.34 10.51
N GLY A 286 3.15 -6.09 9.78
CA GLY A 286 3.55 -7.41 9.26
C GLY A 286 3.27 -8.50 10.28
N ASP A 287 3.44 -9.76 9.91
CA ASP A 287 2.76 -10.90 10.56
C ASP A 287 2.97 -11.02 12.07
N LEU A 288 1.83 -11.06 12.77
CA LEU A 288 1.77 -11.35 14.19
C LEU A 288 1.03 -12.67 14.37
N SER A 289 1.78 -13.67 14.81
CA SER A 289 1.26 -14.93 15.36
C SER A 289 0.39 -14.72 16.60
N GLU A 290 0.33 -13.50 17.16
CA GLU A 290 -0.33 -13.22 18.43
C GLU A 290 -1.35 -12.07 18.32
N ARG A 291 -2.62 -12.44 18.50
CA ARG A 291 -3.84 -11.62 18.28
C ARG A 291 -3.93 -10.31 19.05
N LEU A 292 -3.03 -10.04 19.99
CA LEU A 292 -3.06 -8.87 20.89
C LEU A 292 -1.89 -7.90 20.68
N SER A 293 -0.87 -8.29 19.91
CA SER A 293 0.36 -7.51 19.72
C SER A 293 0.25 -6.42 18.64
N SER A 294 -0.81 -6.44 17.82
CA SER A 294 -0.99 -5.55 16.66
C SER A 294 -1.50 -4.14 17.02
N PHE A 295 -1.95 -3.94 18.25
CA PHE A 295 -2.51 -2.68 18.73
C PHE A 295 -1.65 -2.00 19.80
N SER A 296 -0.68 -2.72 20.37
CA SER A 296 0.18 -2.18 21.42
C SER A 296 1.36 -1.42 20.81
N PRO A 297 1.61 -0.17 21.24
CA PRO A 297 2.80 0.54 20.81
C PRO A 297 4.05 -0.13 21.40
N VAL A 298 5.08 -0.30 20.56
CA VAL A 298 6.44 -0.69 20.99
C VAL A 298 7.00 0.38 21.92
N PHE A 299 6.81 1.64 21.54
CA PHE A 299 7.07 2.80 22.37
C PHE A 299 6.11 3.93 22.02
N TRP A 300 5.95 4.87 22.94
CA TRP A 300 5.25 6.12 22.70
C TRP A 300 5.93 7.27 23.44
N THR A 301 5.66 8.50 23.03
CA THR A 301 6.04 9.68 23.81
C THR A 301 5.10 10.82 23.50
N SER A 302 4.59 11.48 24.53
CA SER A 302 3.91 12.77 24.36
C SER A 302 4.89 13.92 24.15
N ASN A 303 6.16 13.73 24.53
CA ASN A 303 7.21 14.73 24.42
C ASN A 303 8.17 14.36 23.28
N HIS A 304 8.06 15.07 22.16
CA HIS A 304 8.92 14.89 20.99
C HIS A 304 10.10 15.89 20.96
N THR A 305 10.48 16.45 22.12
CA THR A 305 11.65 17.33 22.22
C THR A 305 12.91 16.54 21.91
N LEU A 306 13.66 17.02 20.92
CA LEU A 306 14.95 16.47 20.55
C LEU A 306 16.06 17.19 21.31
N ILE A 307 16.91 16.42 21.98
CA ILE A 307 18.14 16.90 22.60
C ILE A 307 19.20 17.00 21.51
N GLU A 308 19.79 18.18 21.38
CA GLU A 308 20.86 18.47 20.44
C GLU A 308 22.24 18.37 21.14
N PRO A 309 23.32 18.09 20.38
CA PRO A 309 24.66 18.07 20.93
C PRO A 309 25.09 19.46 21.44
N PRO A 310 26.00 19.54 22.44
CA PRO A 310 26.71 18.42 23.06
C PRO A 310 25.84 17.65 24.07
N PHE A 311 25.87 16.32 23.98
CA PHE A 311 25.16 15.45 24.91
C PHE A 311 25.87 15.39 26.28
N SER A 312 25.11 15.23 27.35
CA SER A 312 25.66 14.95 28.69
C SER A 312 26.49 13.67 28.70
N ARG A 313 27.46 13.55 29.63
CA ARG A 313 28.30 12.35 29.75
C ARG A 313 27.49 11.11 30.06
N GLU A 314 26.40 11.27 30.81
CA GLU A 314 25.46 10.21 31.16
C GLU A 314 24.81 9.61 29.90
N GLU A 315 24.23 10.45 29.04
CA GLU A 315 23.60 10.00 27.79
C GLU A 315 24.60 9.38 26.80
N GLN A 316 25.84 9.89 26.75
CA GLN A 316 26.91 9.27 25.95
C GLN A 316 27.24 7.86 26.49
N ASN A 317 27.45 7.74 27.81
CA ASN A 317 27.71 6.43 28.43
C ASN A 317 26.54 5.45 28.22
N ILE A 318 25.29 5.91 28.26
CA ILE A 318 24.11 5.06 28.01
C ILE A 318 24.13 4.52 26.58
N TYR A 319 24.49 5.34 25.59
CA TYR A 319 24.62 4.89 24.20
C TYR A 319 25.82 3.94 24.04
N ASP A 320 27.01 4.37 24.45
CA ASP A 320 28.28 3.66 24.25
C ASP A 320 28.34 2.31 24.97
N SER A 321 27.57 2.12 26.04
CA SER A 321 27.52 0.87 26.81
C SER A 321 26.60 -0.21 26.21
N ARG A 322 25.81 0.13 25.17
CA ARG A 322 24.80 -0.77 24.61
C ARG A 322 25.31 -1.54 23.39
N ILE A 323 24.69 -2.70 23.18
CA ILE A 323 24.94 -3.59 22.06
C ILE A 323 23.96 -3.25 20.93
N HIS A 324 24.47 -2.94 19.75
CA HIS A 324 23.65 -2.79 18.54
C HIS A 324 23.30 -4.17 17.97
N ILE A 325 22.01 -4.42 17.70
CA ILE A 325 21.57 -5.67 17.07
C ILE A 325 21.84 -5.59 15.57
N LEU A 326 22.88 -6.29 15.12
CA LEU A 326 23.34 -6.29 13.73
C LEU A 326 23.09 -7.65 13.05
N PRO A 327 22.94 -7.66 11.70
CA PRO A 327 22.88 -8.89 10.93
C PRO A 327 24.05 -9.82 11.21
N SER A 328 23.81 -11.12 11.32
CA SER A 328 24.89 -12.12 11.43
C SER A 328 25.58 -12.29 10.07
N GLU A 329 26.89 -12.06 10.02
CA GLU A 329 27.71 -12.33 8.84
C GLU A 329 27.72 -13.83 8.53
N ILE A 330 27.00 -14.25 7.49
CA ILE A 330 27.20 -15.55 6.84
C ILE A 330 27.66 -15.28 5.40
N GLY A 331 28.99 -15.21 5.26
CA GLY A 331 29.79 -15.54 4.07
C GLY A 331 29.38 -14.99 2.70
N ASP A 332 30.12 -13.98 2.21
CA ASP A 332 31.07 -14.21 1.11
C ASP A 332 32.03 -13.02 0.94
N ASP A 333 33.27 -13.35 0.58
CA ASP A 333 34.40 -12.44 0.39
C ASP A 333 34.11 -11.28 -0.58
N LEU A 334 33.78 -10.11 -0.04
CA LEU A 334 34.13 -8.81 -0.61
C LEU A 334 34.47 -7.86 0.53
N GLN A 335 35.74 -7.90 0.95
CA GLN A 335 36.50 -6.79 1.54
C GLN A 335 35.65 -5.61 2.03
N TRP A 336 34.98 -5.78 3.17
CA TRP A 336 34.13 -4.76 3.78
C TRP A 336 35.01 -3.67 4.40
N ASN A 337 35.36 -2.67 3.60
CA ASN A 337 35.91 -1.40 4.07
C ASN A 337 34.78 -0.42 4.46
N GLY A 338 33.69 -0.93 5.04
CA GLY A 338 32.61 -0.13 5.61
C GLY A 338 32.80 0.02 7.12
N SER A 339 33.83 0.77 7.52
CA SER A 339 33.87 1.38 8.86
C SER A 339 32.52 2.08 9.10
N PHE A 340 31.83 1.76 10.20
CA PHE A 340 30.59 2.43 10.63
C PHE A 340 30.88 3.87 11.08
N VAL A 341 31.20 4.73 10.11
CA VAL A 341 31.36 6.18 10.30
C VAL A 341 29.99 6.89 10.38
N ASP A 342 28.88 6.17 10.19
CA ASP A 342 27.54 6.76 9.97
C ASP A 342 26.55 6.68 11.16
N ASP A 343 26.85 5.94 12.23
CA ASP A 343 26.00 5.88 13.44
C ASP A 343 26.30 7.02 14.43
N VAL A 344 26.69 8.17 13.89
CA VAL A 344 26.90 9.35 14.71
C VAL A 344 25.54 9.86 15.15
N VAL A 345 25.28 9.74 16.46
CA VAL A 345 24.08 10.28 17.08
C VAL A 345 24.03 11.79 16.83
N SER A 346 23.00 12.20 16.10
CA SER A 346 22.73 13.60 15.80
C SER A 346 21.84 14.23 16.86
N ARG A 347 20.84 13.51 17.36
CA ARG A 347 19.86 13.96 18.36
C ARG A 347 19.37 12.79 19.20
N ILE A 348 18.97 13.07 20.44
CA ILE A 348 18.40 12.07 21.36
C ILE A 348 16.98 12.48 21.73
N MET A 349 16.06 11.52 21.80
CA MET A 349 14.70 11.75 22.30
C MET A 349 14.38 10.78 23.44
N TYR A 350 13.67 11.26 24.43
CA TYR A 350 13.18 10.43 25.54
C TYR A 350 11.84 9.81 25.16
N ILE A 351 11.72 8.52 25.43
CA ILE A 351 10.51 7.75 25.16
C ILE A 351 10.06 6.99 26.38
N ASN A 352 8.76 6.69 26.41
CA ASN A 352 8.15 5.84 27.41
C ASN A 352 7.49 4.63 26.71
N SER A 353 7.49 3.46 27.33
CA SER A 353 6.65 2.32 26.93
C SER A 353 5.43 2.21 27.86
N SER A 354 4.24 2.51 27.37
CA SER A 354 3.01 2.18 28.10
C SER A 354 2.61 0.76 27.73
N TYR A 355 3.11 -0.22 28.47
CA TYR A 355 2.38 -1.46 28.64
C TYR A 355 1.48 -1.40 29.89
N ASP A 356 0.83 -0.26 30.10
CA ASP A 356 -0.26 -0.08 31.07
C ASP A 356 -1.28 0.93 30.50
N LEU A 357 -1.98 0.51 29.44
CA LEU A 357 -3.34 0.98 29.27
C LEU A 357 -4.20 0.19 30.26
N VAL A 358 -4.31 0.73 31.48
CA VAL A 358 -5.45 0.65 32.39
C VAL A 358 -6.37 -0.54 32.11
N ILE A 359 -6.15 -1.66 32.81
CA ILE A 359 -7.27 -2.57 33.10
C ILE A 359 -8.19 -1.78 34.05
N PRO A 360 -9.44 -1.46 33.69
CA PRO A 360 -10.35 -0.78 34.61
C PRO A 360 -10.55 -1.67 35.84
N GLY A 361 -10.11 -1.21 37.02
CA GLY A 361 -10.27 -1.91 38.29
C GLY A 361 -9.00 -2.28 39.06
N LEU A 362 -7.81 -1.91 38.58
CA LEU A 362 -6.56 -2.06 39.34
C LEU A 362 -5.89 -0.70 39.58
N GLU A 363 -6.62 0.19 40.25
CA GLU A 363 -6.02 1.35 40.91
C GLU A 363 -5.20 0.83 42.11
N ASP A 364 -3.97 1.33 42.29
CA ASP A 364 -3.14 1.20 43.50
C ASP A 364 -2.09 0.07 43.66
N THR A 365 -1.41 -0.40 42.60
CA THR A 365 -0.13 -1.12 42.85
C THR A 365 1.02 -0.80 41.90
N SER A 366 1.86 0.15 42.32
CA SER A 366 3.31 0.26 42.10
C SER A 366 3.85 0.11 40.66
N ALA A 367 3.73 1.16 39.83
CA ALA A 367 4.56 1.29 38.63
C ALA A 367 5.90 1.96 38.98
N ASN A 368 6.99 1.20 38.99
CA ASN A 368 8.35 1.71 39.19
C ASN A 368 8.78 2.48 37.91
N PRO A 369 9.10 3.79 37.94
CA PRO A 369 9.27 4.63 36.75
C PRO A 369 10.35 4.12 35.77
N TRP A 370 11.37 3.42 36.28
CA TRP A 370 12.43 2.77 35.51
C TRP A 370 11.98 1.57 34.66
N ARG A 371 10.70 1.15 34.74
CA ARG A 371 10.14 0.07 33.90
C ARG A 371 9.76 0.50 32.49
N VAL A 372 9.70 1.80 32.25
CA VAL A 372 8.98 2.39 31.12
C VAL A 372 9.89 3.31 30.29
N GLU A 373 11.00 3.79 30.84
CA GLU A 373 11.84 4.79 30.19
C GLU A 373 12.82 4.21 29.16
N GLY A 374 12.94 4.89 28.02
CA GLY A 374 13.89 4.57 26.96
C GLY A 374 14.40 5.79 26.21
N ARG A 375 15.21 5.53 25.19
CA ARG A 375 15.81 6.54 24.32
C ARG A 375 15.58 6.17 22.86
N ILE A 376 15.47 7.21 22.04
CA ILE A 376 15.66 7.14 20.59
C ILE A 376 16.93 7.92 20.27
N TRP A 377 17.82 7.29 19.51
CA TRP A 377 19.03 7.90 18.98
C TRP A 377 18.84 8.12 17.49
N LEU A 378 18.67 9.38 17.08
CA LEU A 378 18.56 9.75 15.67
C LEU A 378 19.96 9.91 15.09
N TYR A 379 20.29 9.14 14.06
CA TYR A 379 21.60 9.14 13.43
C TYR A 379 21.70 10.19 12.32
N LYS A 380 22.92 10.61 11.98
CA LYS A 380 23.17 11.63 10.93
C LYS A 380 22.69 11.21 9.54
N ASN A 381 22.68 9.91 9.26
CA ASN A 381 22.20 9.35 7.99
C ASN A 381 20.66 9.38 7.84
N GLY A 382 19.92 9.83 8.87
CA GLY A 382 18.45 9.91 8.86
C GLY A 382 17.73 8.67 9.36
N THR A 383 18.44 7.61 9.75
CA THR A 383 17.88 6.46 10.45
C THR A 383 17.93 6.67 11.97
N PHE A 384 17.37 5.75 12.75
CA PHE A 384 17.42 5.85 14.20
C PHE A 384 17.43 4.48 14.88
N GLY A 385 17.98 4.43 16.08
CA GLY A 385 17.87 3.31 16.99
C GLY A 385 16.95 3.66 18.17
N PHE A 386 16.31 2.65 18.76
CA PHE A 386 15.62 2.82 20.03
C PHE A 386 16.01 1.72 21.02
N GLY A 387 15.92 2.03 22.32
CA GLY A 387 16.24 1.08 23.38
C GLY A 387 15.73 1.54 24.73
N PHE A 388 15.31 0.59 25.57
CA PHE A 388 14.85 0.88 26.93
C PHE A 388 16.01 0.81 27.92
N LEU A 389 15.92 1.58 29.00
CA LEU A 389 17.00 1.67 30.01
C LEU A 389 17.32 0.32 30.69
N ARG A 390 16.38 -0.62 30.67
CA ARG A 390 16.54 -1.99 31.20
C ARG A 390 17.25 -2.94 30.27
N ASP A 391 17.16 -2.67 28.98
CA ASP A 391 17.73 -3.53 27.96
C ASP A 391 19.15 -3.06 27.68
N ASN A 392 20.05 -4.02 27.44
CA ASN A 392 21.43 -3.73 27.09
C ASN A 392 21.65 -3.59 25.58
N PHE A 393 20.57 -3.51 24.80
CA PHE A 393 20.63 -3.47 23.34
C PHE A 393 19.91 -2.24 22.76
N ILE A 394 20.24 -1.95 21.50
CA ILE A 394 19.60 -0.96 20.64
C ILE A 394 19.04 -1.70 19.43
N VAL A 395 17.76 -1.45 19.12
CA VAL A 395 17.13 -1.90 17.88
C VAL A 395 17.31 -0.80 16.85
N ASP A 396 18.22 -1.02 15.90
CA ASP A 396 18.48 -0.11 14.80
C ASP A 396 17.46 -0.28 13.68
N LEU A 397 16.75 0.80 13.38
CA LEU A 397 15.71 0.85 12.36
C LEU A 397 16.23 1.46 11.07
N LYS A 398 16.07 0.74 9.97
CA LYS A 398 16.44 1.17 8.61
C LYS A 398 15.20 1.46 7.79
N HIS A 399 15.36 2.29 6.77
CA HIS A 399 14.28 2.55 5.81
C HIS A 399 13.86 1.25 5.12
N ILE A 400 12.55 1.03 4.98
CA ILE A 400 12.02 -0.08 4.18
C ILE A 400 12.04 0.22 2.68
N ALA A 401 11.90 1.50 2.31
CA ALA A 401 11.84 1.96 0.94
C ALA A 401 12.47 3.35 0.80
N ARG A 402 12.98 3.65 -0.39
CA ARG A 402 13.47 4.98 -0.77
C ARG A 402 12.95 5.31 -2.17
N ASN A 403 12.41 6.50 -2.37
CA ASN A 403 11.85 6.94 -3.66
C ASN A 403 10.80 5.96 -4.23
N ASN A 404 9.95 5.38 -3.38
CA ASN A 404 8.98 4.34 -3.75
C ASN A 404 9.60 3.05 -4.33
N CYS A 405 10.84 2.72 -3.96
CA CYS A 405 11.46 1.43 -4.25
C CYS A 405 11.80 0.73 -2.93
N LEU A 406 11.41 -0.54 -2.81
CA LEU A 406 11.76 -1.39 -1.66
C LEU A 406 13.28 -1.60 -1.59
N LEU A 407 13.84 -1.47 -0.39
CA LEU A 407 15.27 -1.69 -0.12
C LEU A 407 15.53 -3.12 0.36
N ASP A 408 16.67 -3.66 -0.04
CA ASP A 408 17.14 -5.02 0.28
C ASP A 408 16.16 -6.12 -0.14
N THR A 409 15.53 -5.94 -1.30
CA THR A 409 14.68 -6.97 -1.92
C THR A 409 15.56 -8.08 -2.49
N ILE A 410 15.24 -9.34 -2.19
CA ILE A 410 15.93 -10.53 -2.75
C ILE A 410 15.04 -11.33 -3.70
#